data_AF-A0A1G5KYW0-F1
#
_entry.id   AF-A0A1G5KYW0-F1
#
_cell.length_a   1.000
_cell.length_b   1.000
_cell.length_c   1.000
_cell.angle_alpha   90.00
_cell.angle_beta   90.00
_cell.angle_gamma   90.00
#
_symmetry.space_group_name_H-M   'P 1'
#
loop_
_entity.id
_entity.type
_entity.pdbx_description
1 polymer ?
#
loop_
_entity_poly.entity_id
_entity_poly.type
_entity_poly.pdbx_seq_one_letter_code
_entity_poly.pdbx_strand_id
1 'polypeptide(L)'
;MVIKDKIRAIGITFTVLTLISSIYSIANGRLYDTHTHLIMRFIITAIAIGSLYVYDWFNKKPLYLVHIIHYIITMTAVFSLVWVNGLFIELHPNAYRDIFLNYTVVWIIISFGLTKFIQCKDKNNANI
;
A
#
# COMPACT_ATOMS: atom_id res chain seq x y z
N MET A 1 -15.34 11.93 -6.61
CA MET A 1 -15.09 11.47 -5.22
C MET A 1 -13.93 12.29 -4.66
N VAL A 2 -14.24 13.19 -3.74
CA VAL A 2 -13.48 14.43 -3.47
C VAL A 2 -12.32 14.11 -2.51
N ILE A 3 -11.15 14.75 -2.72
CA ILE A 3 -9.85 14.59 -2.02
C ILE A 3 -9.88 14.14 -0.54
N LYS A 4 -10.90 14.55 0.23
CA LYS A 4 -11.13 14.18 1.63
C LYS A 4 -11.19 12.67 1.89
N ASP A 5 -11.83 11.89 1.02
CA ASP A 5 -11.91 10.42 1.20
C ASP A 5 -10.54 9.75 0.97
N LYS A 6 -9.66 10.41 0.19
CA LYS A 6 -8.33 9.93 -0.17
C LYS A 6 -7.35 10.05 0.98
N ILE A 7 -7.33 11.21 1.62
CA ILE A 7 -6.51 11.48 2.81
C ILE A 7 -6.94 10.55 3.96
N ARG A 8 -8.24 10.28 4.09
CA ARG A 8 -8.78 9.33 5.08
C ARG A 8 -8.26 7.91 4.84
N ALA A 9 -8.29 7.42 3.60
CA ALA A 9 -7.78 6.09 3.28
C ALA A 9 -6.28 5.95 3.59
N ILE A 10 -5.45 6.94 3.18
CA ILE A 10 -4.02 6.98 3.52
C ILE A 10 -3.83 6.95 5.04
N GLY A 11 -4.53 7.81 5.76
CA GLY A 11 -4.41 7.93 7.21
C GLY A 11 -4.79 6.63 7.95
N ILE A 12 -5.91 6.01 7.58
CA ILE A 12 -6.37 4.76 8.19
C ILE A 12 -5.36 3.64 7.92
N THR A 13 -4.96 3.44 6.67
CA THR A 13 -4.00 2.38 6.31
C THR A 13 -2.66 2.60 7.00
N PHE A 14 -2.16 3.84 7.04
CA PHE A 14 -0.91 4.17 7.72
C PHE A 14 -0.99 3.87 9.22
N THR A 15 -2.11 4.24 9.86
CA THR A 15 -2.32 4.03 11.30
C THR A 15 -2.36 2.55 11.63
N VAL A 16 -3.12 1.75 10.88
CA VAL A 16 -3.24 0.30 11.11
C VAL A 16 -1.89 -0.39 10.91
N LEU A 17 -1.16 -0.07 9.83
CA LEU A 17 0.16 -0.67 9.59
C LEU A 17 1.18 -0.30 10.65
N THR A 18 1.14 0.93 11.12
CA THR A 18 2.01 1.40 12.20
C THR A 18 1.68 0.66 13.50
N LEU A 19 0.41 0.53 13.86
CA LEU A 19 0.00 -0.21 15.07
C LEU A 19 0.44 -1.67 15.02
N ILE A 20 0.18 -2.38 13.92
CA ILE A 20 0.57 -3.80 13.77
C ILE A 20 2.08 -3.96 13.93
N SER A 21 2.86 -3.10 13.27
CA SER A 21 4.31 -3.16 13.38
C SER A 21 4.82 -2.79 14.76
N SER A 22 4.21 -1.81 15.44
CA SER A 22 4.62 -1.44 16.80
C SER A 22 4.36 -2.59 17.77
N ILE A 23 3.20 -3.26 17.64
CA ILE A 23 2.87 -4.47 18.41
C ILE A 23 3.91 -5.57 18.13
N TYR A 24 4.24 -5.81 16.87
CA TYR A 24 5.25 -6.81 16.47
C TYR A 24 6.65 -6.48 16.99
N SER A 25 7.06 -5.21 16.97
CA SER A 25 8.33 -4.75 17.51
C SER A 25 8.42 -4.97 19.02
N ILE A 26 7.35 -4.62 19.76
CA ILE A 26 7.26 -4.84 21.20
C ILE A 26 7.31 -6.34 21.54
N ALA A 27 6.60 -7.18 20.78
CA ALA A 27 6.63 -8.63 20.97
C ALA A 27 8.03 -9.24 20.76
N ASN A 28 8.88 -8.60 19.95
CA ASN A 28 10.27 -8.99 19.72
C ASN A 28 11.27 -8.25 20.64
N GLY A 29 10.81 -7.57 21.69
CA GLY A 29 11.66 -6.86 22.65
C GLY A 29 12.26 -5.55 22.14
N ARG A 30 11.83 -5.04 20.99
CA ARG A 30 12.26 -3.73 20.46
C ARG A 30 11.27 -2.66 20.89
N LEU A 31 11.67 -1.85 21.88
CA LEU A 31 10.84 -0.80 22.46
C LEU A 31 10.80 0.49 21.63
N TYR A 32 11.76 0.68 20.73
CA TYR A 32 11.89 1.90 19.94
C TYR A 32 11.97 1.55 18.45
N ASP A 33 11.15 2.22 17.66
CA ASP A 33 11.24 2.21 16.20
C ASP A 33 11.98 3.46 15.72
N THR A 34 12.79 3.34 14.68
CA THR A 34 13.56 4.50 14.19
C THR A 34 12.61 5.47 13.50
N HIS A 35 12.79 6.78 13.69
CA HIS A 35 11.92 7.80 13.07
C HIS A 35 11.91 7.67 11.53
N THR A 36 13.04 7.25 10.96
CA THR A 36 13.21 6.91 9.54
C THR A 36 12.27 5.78 9.09
N HIS A 37 12.05 4.76 9.93
CA HIS A 37 11.18 3.62 9.62
C HIS A 37 9.70 4.03 9.55
N LEU A 38 9.27 4.94 10.42
CA LEU A 38 7.92 5.51 10.42
C LEU A 38 7.67 6.36 9.15
N ILE A 39 8.64 7.21 8.79
CA ILE A 39 8.58 8.04 7.58
C ILE A 39 8.54 7.16 6.33
N MET A 40 9.39 6.13 6.26
CA MET A 40 9.42 5.18 5.14
C MET A 40 8.07 4.48 4.96
N ARG A 41 7.46 4.05 6.07
CA ARG A 41 6.13 3.42 6.06
C ARG A 41 5.06 4.38 5.58
N PHE A 42 5.09 5.64 6.01
CA PHE A 42 4.16 6.66 5.52
C PHE A 42 4.27 6.85 4.00
N ILE A 43 5.49 7.02 3.49
CA ILE A 43 5.75 7.22 2.06
C ILE A 43 5.24 6.03 1.24
N ILE A 44 5.54 4.81 1.66
CA ILE A 44 5.09 3.58 0.98
C ILE A 44 3.57 3.47 0.98
N THR A 45 2.93 3.80 2.10
CA THR A 45 1.46 3.77 2.21
C THR A 45 0.81 4.83 1.32
N ALA A 46 1.38 6.03 1.25
CA ALA A 46 0.93 7.09 0.37
C ALA A 46 1.07 6.71 -1.11
N ILE A 47 2.17 6.06 -1.50
CA ILE A 47 2.37 5.52 -2.84
C ILE A 47 1.33 4.44 -3.15
N ALA A 48 1.12 3.48 -2.24
CA ALA A 48 0.18 2.37 -2.41
C ALA A 48 -1.27 2.84 -2.62
N ILE A 49 -1.73 3.82 -1.82
CA ILE A 49 -3.08 4.35 -1.93
C ILE A 49 -3.19 5.34 -3.10
N GLY A 50 -2.16 6.18 -3.32
CA GLY A 50 -2.12 7.16 -4.40
C GLY A 50 -2.18 6.52 -5.79
N SER A 51 -1.56 5.35 -5.93
CA SER A 51 -1.54 4.60 -7.20
C SER A 51 -2.89 3.96 -7.53
N LEU A 52 -3.76 3.67 -6.56
CA LEU A 52 -5.12 3.16 -6.82
C LEU A 52 -5.97 4.13 -7.63
N TYR A 53 -5.59 5.41 -7.68
CA TYR A 53 -6.27 6.40 -8.50
C TYR A 53 -5.85 6.37 -9.98
N VAL A 54 -4.77 5.66 -10.32
CA VAL A 54 -4.45 5.36 -11.72
C VAL A 54 -5.53 4.44 -12.32
N TYR A 55 -6.32 3.73 -11.51
CA TYR A 55 -7.45 2.92 -12.00
C TYR A 55 -8.51 3.74 -12.72
N ASP A 56 -8.77 4.98 -12.29
CA ASP A 56 -9.73 5.87 -12.98
C ASP A 56 -9.28 6.15 -14.43
N TRP A 57 -7.97 6.11 -14.68
CA TRP A 57 -7.38 6.26 -16.01
C TRP A 57 -7.56 5.02 -16.89
N PHE A 58 -7.72 3.84 -16.27
CA PHE A 58 -7.86 2.56 -16.95
C PHE A 58 -9.31 2.12 -17.15
N ASN A 59 -10.25 3.07 -17.20
CA ASN A 59 -11.70 2.87 -17.31
C ASN A 59 -12.20 1.97 -18.47
N LYS A 60 -11.32 1.58 -19.41
CA LYS A 60 -11.63 0.69 -20.55
C LYS A 60 -10.92 -0.66 -20.51
N LYS A 61 -10.11 -0.95 -19.49
CA LYS A 61 -9.37 -2.21 -19.32
C LYS A 61 -10.11 -3.11 -18.33
N PRO A 62 -10.01 -4.45 -18.45
CA PRO A 62 -10.64 -5.32 -17.47
C PRO A 62 -9.96 -5.15 -16.10
N LEU A 63 -10.77 -5.13 -15.03
CA LEU A 63 -10.35 -4.76 -13.69
C LEU A 63 -9.09 -5.51 -13.21
N TYR A 64 -9.01 -6.82 -13.48
CA TYR A 64 -7.85 -7.65 -13.11
C TYR A 64 -6.54 -7.18 -13.75
N LEU A 65 -6.55 -6.72 -15.01
CA LEU A 65 -5.36 -6.20 -15.69
C LEU A 65 -4.89 -4.92 -15.02
N VAL A 66 -5.83 -4.07 -14.61
CA VAL A 66 -5.50 -2.84 -13.90
C VAL A 66 -4.84 -3.15 -12.56
N HIS A 67 -5.33 -4.18 -11.85
CA HIS A 67 -4.69 -4.69 -10.64
C HIS A 67 -3.25 -5.16 -10.85
N ILE A 68 -3.01 -5.96 -11.88
CA ILE A 68 -1.66 -6.45 -12.19
C ILE A 68 -0.72 -5.29 -12.53
N ILE A 69 -1.12 -4.40 -13.45
CA ILE A 69 -0.29 -3.26 -13.89
C ILE A 69 0.03 -2.35 -12.71
N HIS A 70 -0.97 -2.04 -11.89
CA HIS A 70 -0.81 -1.24 -10.69
C HIS A 70 0.20 -1.85 -9.72
N TYR A 71 0.07 -3.16 -9.44
CA TYR A 71 0.97 -3.86 -8.55
C TYR A 71 2.43 -3.80 -9.05
N ILE A 72 2.65 -4.05 -10.34
CA ILE A 72 3.98 -3.99 -10.95
C ILE A 72 4.60 -2.59 -10.80
N ILE A 73 3.85 -1.54 -11.17
CA ILE A 73 4.33 -0.15 -11.09
C ILE A 73 4.72 0.21 -9.64
N THR A 74 3.85 -0.14 -8.71
CA THR A 74 4.02 0.27 -7.31
C THR A 74 5.07 -0.53 -6.58
N MET A 75 5.15 -1.85 -6.83
CA MET A 75 6.22 -2.68 -6.28
C MET A 75 7.58 -2.26 -6.84
N THR A 76 7.65 -1.89 -8.12
CA THR A 76 8.87 -1.32 -8.71
C THR A 76 9.29 -0.05 -7.97
N ALA A 77 8.36 0.88 -7.73
CA ALA A 77 8.64 2.10 -6.98
C ALA A 77 9.12 1.82 -5.54
N VAL A 78 8.50 0.84 -4.85
CA VAL A 78 8.91 0.41 -3.51
C VAL A 78 10.33 -0.17 -3.51
N PHE A 79 10.65 -1.04 -4.47
CA PHE A 79 11.99 -1.59 -4.60
C PHE A 79 13.03 -0.53 -4.97
N SER A 80 12.69 0.42 -5.86
CA SER A 80 13.56 1.55 -6.15
C SER A 80 13.84 2.40 -4.91
N LEU A 81 12.85 2.62 -4.06
CA LEU A 81 13.03 3.33 -2.79
C LEU A 81 13.97 2.59 -1.83
N VAL A 82 13.82 1.26 -1.71
CA VAL A 82 14.71 0.43 -0.89
C VAL A 82 16.14 0.46 -1.45
N TRP A 83 16.28 0.37 -2.78
CA TRP A 83 17.57 0.47 -3.45
C TRP A 83 18.26 1.80 -3.19
N VAL A 84 17.55 2.92 -3.35
CA VAL A 84 18.09 4.26 -3.05
C VAL A 84 18.51 4.37 -1.57
N ASN A 85 17.72 3.82 -0.64
CA ASN A 85 18.10 3.83 0.79
C ASN A 85 19.36 3.03 1.07
N GLY A 86 19.58 1.94 0.32
CA GLY A 86 20.81 1.14 0.39
C GLY A 86 22.09 1.88 0.01
N LEU A 87 21.98 3.02 -0.67
CA LEU A 87 23.13 3.87 -0.99
C LEU A 87 23.58 4.70 0.22
N PHE A 88 22.70 4.90 1.21
CA PHE A 88 22.95 5.76 2.37
C PHE A 88 23.11 4.97 3.67
N ILE A 89 22.50 3.78 3.76
CA ILE A 89 22.39 3.00 5.00
C ILE A 89 22.60 1.52 4.69
N GLU A 90 23.26 0.80 5.60
CA GLU A 90 23.37 -0.65 5.52
C GLU A 90 21.97 -1.29 5.64
N LEU A 91 21.55 -1.97 4.56
CA LEU A 91 20.29 -2.67 4.50
C LEU A 91 20.39 -4.00 5.23
N HIS A 92 19.34 -4.34 5.98
CA HIS A 92 19.20 -5.69 6.52
C HIS A 92 19.20 -6.72 5.37
N PRO A 93 19.82 -7.91 5.53
CA PRO A 93 19.88 -8.93 4.46
C PRO A 93 18.51 -9.34 3.91
N ASN A 94 17.47 -9.20 4.74
CA ASN A 94 16.10 -9.54 4.39
C ASN A 94 15.22 -8.34 3.98
N ALA A 95 15.77 -7.13 3.86
CA ALA A 95 14.99 -5.90 3.65
C ALA A 95 14.04 -5.97 2.44
N TYR A 96 14.51 -6.51 1.31
CA TYR A 96 13.67 -6.67 0.11
C TYR A 96 12.56 -7.70 0.28
N ARG A 97 12.84 -8.82 0.97
CA ARG A 97 11.81 -9.84 1.25
C ARG A 97 10.75 -9.30 2.19
N ASP A 98 11.20 -8.62 3.24
CA ASP A 98 10.32 -8.12 4.29
C ASP A 98 9.42 -7.01 3.74
N ILE A 99 9.93 -6.12 2.88
CA ILE A 99 9.10 -5.09 2.23
C ILE A 99 8.15 -5.68 1.19
N PHE A 100 8.60 -6.67 0.42
CA PHE A 100 7.78 -7.34 -0.58
C PHE A 100 6.56 -7.99 0.08
N LEU A 101 6.77 -8.78 1.14
CA LEU A 101 5.68 -9.45 1.85
C LEU A 101 4.73 -8.44 2.49
N ASN A 102 5.25 -7.42 3.18
CA ASN A 102 4.41 -6.38 3.78
C ASN A 102 3.56 -5.65 2.74
N TYR A 103 4.17 -5.22 1.64
CA TYR A 103 3.46 -4.48 0.59
C TYR A 103 2.42 -5.36 -0.10
N THR A 104 2.77 -6.61 -0.42
CA THR A 104 1.89 -7.55 -1.12
C THR A 104 0.62 -7.84 -0.32
N VAL A 105 0.74 -8.09 0.98
CA VAL A 105 -0.41 -8.37 1.84
C VAL A 105 -1.37 -7.17 1.88
N VAL A 106 -0.84 -5.96 2.06
CA VAL A 106 -1.64 -4.73 2.05
C VAL A 106 -2.33 -4.52 0.72
N TRP A 107 -1.58 -4.70 -0.38
CA TRP A 107 -2.11 -4.55 -1.72
C TRP A 107 -3.25 -5.53 -2.00
N ILE A 108 -3.13 -6.81 -1.60
CA ILE A 108 -4.19 -7.82 -1.76
C ILE A 108 -5.47 -7.38 -1.03
N ILE A 109 -5.36 -6.96 0.24
CA ILE A 109 -6.52 -6.55 1.05
C ILE A 109 -7.26 -5.39 0.40
N ILE A 110 -6.51 -4.37 -0.03
CA ILE A 110 -7.05 -3.19 -0.70
C ILE A 110 -7.68 -3.55 -2.04
N SER A 111 -6.98 -4.35 -2.86
CA SER A 111 -7.41 -4.79 -4.18
C SER A 111 -8.73 -5.56 -4.11
N PHE A 112 -8.85 -6.46 -3.13
CA PHE A 112 -10.07 -7.23 -2.89
C PHE A 112 -11.22 -6.34 -2.43
N GLY A 113 -10.97 -5.44 -1.48
CA GLY A 113 -11.95 -4.47 -1.00
C GLY A 113 -12.48 -3.58 -2.13
N LEU A 114 -11.59 -3.07 -2.99
CA LEU A 114 -11.94 -2.25 -4.15
C LEU A 114 -12.80 -3.03 -5.15
N THR A 115 -12.42 -4.28 -5.45
CA THR A 115 -13.17 -5.14 -6.37
C THR A 115 -14.60 -5.37 -5.86
N LYS A 116 -14.77 -5.67 -4.57
CA LYS A 116 -16.10 -5.85 -3.96
C LYS A 116 -16.92 -4.57 -3.96
N PHE A 117 -16.30 -3.44 -3.67
CA PHE A 117 -16.97 -2.14 -3.71
C PHE A 117 -17.49 -1.81 -5.13
N ILE A 118 -16.65 -2.01 -6.15
CA ILE A 118 -17.05 -1.80 -7.55
C ILE A 118 -18.21 -2.72 -7.94
N GLN A 119 -18.14 -4.01 -7.59
CA GLN A 119 -19.23 -4.97 -7.87
C GLN A 119 -20.55 -4.58 -7.18
N CYS A 120 -20.51 -4.16 -5.91
CA CYS A 120 -21.71 -3.69 -5.20
C CYS A 120 -22.30 -2.43 -5.83
N LYS A 121 -21.45 -1.49 -6.25
CA LYS A 121 -21.89 -0.25 -6.92
C LYS A 121 -22.54 -0.54 -8.27
N ASP A 122 -21.96 -1.42 -9.06
CA ASP A 122 -22.48 -1.80 -10.38
C ASP A 122 -23.85 -2.51 -10.23
N LYS A 123 -23.98 -3.38 -9.22
CA LYS A 123 -25.25 -4.03 -8.90
C LYS A 123 -26.35 -3.05 -8.46
N ASN A 124 -26.02 -1.98 -7.74
CA ASN A 124 -27.00 -0.95 -7.38
C ASN A 124 -27.43 -0.09 -8.57
N ASN A 125 -26.52 0.20 -9.51
CA ASN A 125 -26.84 0.97 -10.71
C ASN A 125 -27.69 0.19 -11.72
N ALA A 126 -27.57 -1.15 -11.75
CA ALA A 126 -28.36 -2.00 -12.64
C ALA A 126 -29.80 -2.28 -12.15
N ASN A 127 -30.13 -1.90 -10.91
CA ASN A 127 -31.46 -2.07 -10.31
C ASN A 127 -32.27 -0.76 -10.26
N ILE A 128 -31.82 0.28 -10.98
CA ILE A 128 -32.50 1.58 -11.18
C ILE A 128 -32.80 1.69 -12.68
#